data_AF-A0A7X7QNU1-F1
#
_entry.id   AF-A0A7X7QNU1-F1
#
_cell.length_a   1.000
_cell.length_b   1.000
_cell.length_c   1.000
_cell.angle_alpha   90.00
_cell.angle_beta   90.00
_cell.angle_gamma   90.00
#
_symmetry.space_group_name_H-M   'P 1'
#
loop_
_entity.id
_entity.type
_entity.pdbx_description
1 polymer ?
#
loop_
_entity_poly.entity_id
_entity_poly.type
_entity_poly.pdbx_seq_one_letter_code
_entity_poly.pdbx_strand_id
1 'polypeptide(L)'
;MRPLYLEMSAFGPYAGVESLDFTTLDQGNLFLISGDTGSGKTSIYDAITFVLFDEASGDRRQVKTMRSDFAAEGVATYVLLRFEQR
;
A
#
# COMPACT_ATOMS: atom_id res chain seq x y z
N MET A 1 -12.74 -11.00 -1.33
CA MET A 1 -12.45 -9.61 -0.90
C MET A 1 -12.23 -8.77 -2.14
N ARG A 2 -12.79 -7.55 -2.20
CA ARG A 2 -12.51 -6.56 -3.25
C ARG A 2 -12.10 -5.23 -2.61
N PRO A 3 -10.91 -4.68 -2.93
CA PRO A 3 -10.48 -3.39 -2.41
C PRO A 3 -11.34 -2.27 -3.00
N LEU A 4 -11.69 -1.30 -2.16
CA LEU A 4 -12.44 -0.09 -2.54
C LEU A 4 -11.54 1.13 -2.45
N TYR A 5 -10.71 1.21 -1.42
CA TYR A 5 -9.81 2.33 -1.19
C TYR A 5 -8.58 1.89 -0.40
N LEU A 6 -7.40 2.35 -0.80
CA LEU A 6 -6.16 2.22 -0.04
C LEU A 6 -5.58 3.60 0.21
N GLU A 7 -5.18 3.87 1.44
CA GLU A 7 -4.38 5.03 1.81
C GLU A 7 -3.16 4.58 2.60
N MET A 8 -2.01 5.13 2.25
CA MET A 8 -0.73 4.82 2.86
C MET A 8 -0.06 6.12 3.26
N SER A 9 0.53 6.16 4.45
CA SER A 9 1.36 7.29 4.87
C SER A 9 2.70 6.83 5.38
N ALA A 10 3.76 7.53 4.95
CA ALA A 10 5.15 7.25 5.36
C ALA A 10 5.49 5.76 5.26
N PHE A 11 5.16 5.13 4.13
CA PHE A 11 5.19 3.68 3.91
C PHE A 11 6.06 3.32 2.70
N GLY A 12 7.09 2.49 2.90
CA GLY A 12 8.03 2.10 1.83
C GLY A 12 8.69 3.33 1.16
N PRO A 13 8.65 3.49 -0.17
CA PRO A 13 9.18 4.68 -0.83
C PRO A 13 8.24 5.89 -0.76
N TYR A 14 7.03 5.73 -0.24
CA TYR A 14 6.04 6.81 -0.14
C TYR A 14 6.26 7.61 1.15
N ALA A 15 6.88 8.79 1.04
CA ALA A 15 7.18 9.66 2.17
C ALA A 15 5.94 10.36 2.75
N GLY A 16 4.97 10.67 1.88
CA GLY A 16 3.76 11.42 2.18
C GLY A 16 2.54 10.51 2.36
N VAL A 17 1.36 11.10 2.14
CA VAL A 17 0.08 10.36 2.08
C VAL A 17 -0.23 10.09 0.62
N GLU A 18 -0.44 8.82 0.28
CA GLU A 18 -0.83 8.37 -1.05
C GLU A 18 -2.15 7.61 -0.98
N SER A 19 -3.09 7.95 -1.86
CA SER A 19 -4.43 7.37 -1.89
C SER A 19 -4.76 6.75 -3.25
N LEU A 20 -5.31 5.54 -3.23
CA LEU A 20 -5.81 4.83 -4.40
C LEU A 20 -7.30 4.54 -4.21
N ASP A 21 -8.13 5.14 -5.06
CA ASP A 21 -9.56 4.84 -5.14
C ASP A 21 -9.79 3.76 -6.21
N PHE A 22 -10.04 2.52 -5.77
CA PHE A 22 -10.29 1.40 -6.68
C PHE A 22 -11.69 1.44 -7.29
N THR A 23 -12.58 2.29 -6.78
CA THR A 23 -13.94 2.43 -7.33
C THR A 23 -13.95 3.19 -8.66
N THR A 24 -12.87 3.92 -8.98
CA THR A 24 -12.70 4.61 -10.26
C THR A 24 -12.22 3.69 -11.37
N LEU A 25 -11.72 2.49 -11.02
CA LEU A 25 -11.41 1.46 -11.99
C LEU A 25 -12.77 0.87 -12.40
N ASP A 26 -13.11 1.01 -13.69
CA ASP A 26 -14.34 0.48 -14.27
C ASP A 26 -14.60 -0.99 -13.87
N GLN A 27 -15.80 -1.52 -14.10
CA GLN A 27 -16.25 -2.88 -13.72
C GLN A 27 -15.34 -4.06 -14.19
N GLY A 28 -14.21 -3.80 -14.85
CA GLY A 28 -13.15 -4.77 -15.05
C GLY A 28 -12.52 -5.20 -13.72
N ASN A 29 -12.59 -6.50 -13.43
CA ASN A 29 -11.90 -7.11 -12.29
C ASN A 29 -10.36 -7.18 -12.46
N LEU A 30 -9.80 -6.47 -13.44
CA LEU A 30 -8.39 -6.52 -13.81
C LEU A 30 -7.86 -5.11 -14.04
N PHE A 31 -6.76 -4.80 -13.36
CA PHE A 31 -6.01 -3.56 -13.51
C PHE A 31 -4.51 -3.86 -13.48
N LEU A 32 -3.71 -2.91 -13.96
CA LEU A 32 -2.26 -3.02 -14.02
C LEU A 32 -1.62 -1.90 -13.19
N ILE A 33 -0.71 -2.28 -12.28
CA ILE A 33 0.20 -1.35 -11.61
C ILE A 33 1.54 -1.41 -12.37
N SER A 34 1.91 -0.34 -13.06
CA SER A 34 3.13 -0.26 -13.89
C SER A 34 4.03 0.93 -13.49
N GLY A 35 5.28 0.91 -13.95
CA GLY A 35 6.29 1.93 -13.63
C GLY A 35 7.69 1.33 -13.47
N ASP A 36 8.69 2.19 -13.33
CA ASP A 36 10.11 1.79 -13.28
C ASP A 36 10.50 1.00 -12.03
N THR A 37 11.57 0.22 -12.09
CA THR A 37 12.12 -0.47 -10.91
C THR A 37 12.42 0.53 -9.79
N GLY A 38 11.96 0.24 -8.58
CA GLY A 38 12.09 1.14 -7.42
C GLY A 38 10.94 2.15 -7.26
N SER A 39 9.99 2.24 -8.19
CA SER A 39 8.87 3.20 -8.11
C SER A 39 7.80 2.91 -7.04
N GLY A 40 7.97 1.88 -6.20
CA GLY A 40 7.03 1.55 -5.12
C GLY A 40 5.88 0.61 -5.44
N LYS A 41 5.82 0.04 -6.66
CA LYS A 41 4.78 -0.92 -7.06
C LYS A 41 4.58 -2.07 -6.06
N THR A 42 5.67 -2.71 -5.64
CA THR A 42 5.61 -3.79 -4.65
C THR A 42 5.13 -3.30 -3.29
N SER A 43 5.44 -2.05 -2.92
CA SER A 43 5.01 -1.46 -1.66
C SER A 43 3.49 -1.24 -1.59
N ILE A 44 2.81 -1.03 -2.72
CA ILE A 44 1.33 -1.02 -2.76
C ILE A 44 0.78 -2.40 -2.34
N TYR A 45 1.37 -3.50 -2.85
CA TYR A 45 0.98 -4.85 -2.45
C TYR A 45 1.34 -5.14 -0.99
N ASP A 46 2.53 -4.72 -0.54
CA ASP A 46 2.94 -4.86 0.86
C ASP A 46 1.99 -4.14 1.82
N ALA A 47 1.49 -2.96 1.45
CA ALA A 47 0.54 -2.21 2.26
C ALA A 47 -0.77 -2.98 2.45
N ILE A 48 -1.29 -3.58 1.37
CA ILE A 48 -2.50 -4.41 1.42
C ILE A 48 -2.28 -5.66 2.28
N THR A 49 -1.13 -6.32 2.16
CA THR A 49 -0.80 -7.48 3.01
C THR A 49 -0.66 -7.06 4.48
N PHE A 50 0.04 -5.95 4.74
CA PHE A 50 0.30 -5.44 6.07
C PHE A 50 -0.99 -5.12 6.83
N VAL A 51 -1.89 -4.35 6.21
CA VAL A 51 -3.14 -3.96 6.88
C VAL A 51 -4.10 -5.12 7.10
N LEU A 52 -3.96 -6.21 6.33
CA LEU A 52 -4.81 -7.40 6.46
C LEU A 52 -4.23 -8.46 7.41
N PHE A 53 -2.91 -8.57 7.48
CA PHE A 53 -2.23 -9.72 8.09
C PHE A 53 -1.11 -9.34 9.06
N ASP A 54 -0.77 -8.05 9.20
CA ASP A 54 0.39 -7.57 9.96
C ASP A 54 1.72 -8.18 9.47
N GLU A 55 1.80 -8.48 8.17
CA GLU A 55 2.95 -9.10 7.51
C GLU A 55 3.30 -8.36 6.21
N ALA A 56 4.56 -8.41 5.78
CA ALA A 56 4.95 -7.92 4.45
C ALA A 56 4.70 -8.99 3.37
N SER A 57 4.59 -8.59 2.10
CA SER A 57 4.44 -9.58 1.02
C SER A 57 5.77 -10.29 0.75
N GLY A 58 5.87 -11.55 1.22
CA GLY A 58 7.01 -12.43 0.99
C GLY A 58 8.03 -12.54 2.14
N ASP A 59 8.79 -13.63 2.12
CA ASP A 59 9.61 -14.19 3.22
C ASP A 59 10.85 -13.35 3.65
N ARG A 60 10.97 -12.09 3.21
CA ARG A 60 12.21 -11.30 3.34
C ARG A 60 12.07 -9.88 3.88
N ARG A 61 10.87 -9.36 4.14
CA ARG A 61 10.70 -8.01 4.69
C ARG A 61 10.11 -8.07 6.09
N GLN A 62 10.88 -7.62 7.06
CA GLN A 62 10.37 -7.44 8.42
C GLN A 62 9.51 -6.17 8.44
N VAL A 63 8.31 -6.25 9.02
CA VAL A 63 7.36 -5.13 9.18
C VAL A 63 8.03 -3.84 9.71
N LYS A 64 9.07 -3.99 10.54
CA LYS A 64 9.89 -2.88 11.06
C LYS A 64 10.59 -2.03 10.00
N THR A 65 10.77 -2.50 8.77
CA THR A 65 11.37 -1.72 7.68
C THR A 65 10.34 -1.04 6.78
N MET A 66 9.06 -0.99 7.18
CA MET A 66 8.01 -0.46 6.31
C MET A 66 7.75 1.04 6.47
N ARG A 67 8.29 1.68 7.52
CA ARG A 67 8.33 3.15 7.55
C ARG A 67 9.26 3.66 6.46
N SER A 68 8.84 4.70 5.75
CA SER A 68 9.67 5.37 4.74
C SER A 68 10.81 6.14 5.39
N ASP A 69 12.04 5.89 4.94
CA ASP A 69 13.23 6.68 5.34
C ASP A 69 13.16 8.13 4.84
N PHE A 70 12.29 8.41 3.86
CA PHE A 70 12.08 9.74 3.30
C PHE A 70 11.00 10.55 4.05
N ALA A 71 10.30 9.94 5.01
CA ALA A 71 9.23 10.60 5.76
C ALA A 71 9.78 11.54 6.83
N ALA A 72 9.23 12.74 6.91
CA ALA A 72 9.55 13.68 7.98
C ALA A 72 9.15 13.12 9.37
N GLU A 73 9.86 13.56 10.42
CA GLU A 73 9.76 13.02 11.78
C GLU A 73 8.33 13.13 12.38
N GLY A 74 7.53 14.10 11.93
CA GLY A 74 6.15 14.29 12.37
C GLY A 74 5.07 13.54 11.55
N VAL A 75 5.44 12.84 10.47
CA VAL A 75 4.48 12.14 9.61
C VAL A 75 4.21 10.75 10.19
N ALA A 76 2.95 10.49 10.55
CA ALA A 76 2.53 9.19 11.06
C ALA A 76 2.64 8.11 9.97
N THR A 77 3.17 6.94 10.32
CA THR A 77 3.16 5.78 9.43
C THR A 77 1.88 4.99 9.63
N TYR A 78 1.08 4.83 8.58
CA TYR A 78 -0.12 4.00 8.62
C TYR A 78 -0.49 3.47 7.24
N VAL A 79 -1.35 2.45 7.25
CA VAL A 79 -2.06 1.96 6.07
C VAL A 79 -3.52 1.80 6.45
N LEU A 80 -4.42 2.30 5.60
CA LEU A 80 -5.86 2.16 5.72
C LEU A 80 -6.39 1.50 4.46
N LEU A 81 -7.12 0.39 4.63
CA LEU A 81 -7.79 -0.31 3.53
C LEU A 81 -9.28 -0.38 3.81
N ARG A 82 -10.08 0.08 2.86
CA ARG A 82 -11.52 -0.21 2.79
C ARG A 82 -11.74 -1.26 1.72
N PHE A 83 -12.46 -2.33 2.06
CA PHE A 83 -12.75 -3.43 1.14
C PHE A 83 -14.13 -4.02 1.43
N GLU A 84 -14.71 -4.69 0.43
CA GLU A 84 -15.92 -5.50 0.60
C GLU A 84 -15.56 -6.99 0.73
N GLN A 85 -16.28 -7.69 1.62
CA GLN A 85 -16.21 -9.13 1.81
C GLN A 85 -17.58 -9.72 1.45
N ARG A 86 -17.61 -10.60 0.46
CA ARG A 86 -18.79 -11.39 0.09
C ARG A 86 -18.73 -12.74 0.79
#